data_AF-A0ABC8RWC0-F1
#
_entry.id   AF-A0ABC8RWC0-F1
#
_cell.length_a   1.000
_cell.length_b   1.000
_cell.length_c   1.000
_cell.angle_alpha   90.00
_cell.angle_beta   90.00
_cell.angle_gamma   90.00
#
_symmetry.space_group_name_H-M   'P 1'
#
loop_
_entity.id
_entity.type
_entity.pdbx_description
1 polymer ?
#
loop_
_entity_poly.entity_id
_entity_poly.type
_entity_poly.pdbx_seq_one_letter_code
_entity_poly.pdbx_strand_id
1 'polypeptide(L)'
;MRETTVSIAGFISMMLGLKAEELSKAFQDGGYDLRLNCYPPCPESERVLGIASHVDISGITLLLDCGDTPGLQVLKDGRWVSVKPIADALAVDIGTIIKIMSNGIYKAPLHIAVVHSSKERLSVATFCYPSTNVHIGPAKELIKPGTPALYMTLTMDDYIQRFFDWKRDAIPFIDTLKI
;
A
#
# COMPACT_ATOMS: atom_id res chain seq x y z
N MET A 1 -4.14 13.87 -6.41
CA MET A 1 -3.41 12.73 -5.81
C MET A 1 -2.35 13.18 -4.82
N ARG A 2 -1.31 13.94 -5.20
CA ARG A 2 -0.25 14.39 -4.27
C ARG A 2 -0.77 15.08 -3.00
N GLU A 3 -1.58 16.11 -3.13
CA GLU A 3 -2.17 16.83 -1.99
C GLU A 3 -2.98 15.90 -1.08
N THR A 4 -3.80 15.02 -1.69
CA THR A 4 -4.58 14.00 -0.99
C THR A 4 -3.67 13.05 -0.19
N THR A 5 -2.60 12.55 -0.80
CA THR A 5 -1.62 11.67 -0.15
C THR A 5 -0.93 12.38 1.01
N VAL A 6 -0.46 13.61 0.82
CA VAL A 6 0.19 14.40 1.89
C VAL A 6 -0.76 14.62 3.06
N SER A 7 -2.03 14.93 2.78
CA SER A 7 -3.06 15.08 3.81
C SER A 7 -3.32 13.78 4.57
N ILE A 8 -3.49 12.66 3.86
CA ILE A 8 -3.67 11.33 4.47
C ILE A 8 -2.46 10.94 5.33
N ALA A 9 -1.24 11.13 4.82
CA ALA A 9 -0.01 10.88 5.57
C ALA A 9 0.07 11.74 6.84
N GLY A 10 -0.44 12.97 6.79
CA GLY A 10 -0.55 13.86 7.95
C GLY A 10 -1.48 13.30 9.02
N PHE A 11 -2.67 12.84 8.63
CA PHE A 11 -3.60 12.20 9.56
C PHE A 11 -3.05 10.90 10.14
N ILE A 12 -2.40 10.07 9.32
CA ILE A 12 -1.69 8.85 9.77
C ILE A 12 -0.66 9.22 10.85
N SER A 13 0.15 10.24 10.61
CA SER A 13 1.16 10.74 11.54
C SER A 13 0.54 11.18 12.87
N MET A 14 -0.52 11.98 12.82
CA MET A 14 -1.23 12.45 14.01
C MET A 14 -1.82 11.30 14.84
N MET A 15 -2.38 10.29 14.18
CA MET A 15 -2.93 9.10 14.85
C MET A 15 -1.85 8.24 15.53
N LEU A 16 -0.59 8.38 15.12
CA LEU A 16 0.57 7.77 15.80
C LEU A 16 1.06 8.62 16.99
N GLY A 17 0.43 9.76 17.27
CA GLY A 17 0.87 10.73 18.29
C GLY A 17 2.06 11.57 17.85
N LEU A 18 2.32 11.67 16.55
CA LEU A 18 3.40 12.46 15.96
C LEU A 18 2.87 13.80 15.45
N LYS A 19 3.78 14.71 15.11
CA LYS A 19 3.42 15.90 14.34
C LYS A 19 2.96 15.50 12.95
N ALA A 20 2.00 16.22 12.36
CA ALA A 20 1.47 15.88 11.04
C ALA A 20 2.58 15.81 9.97
N GLU A 21 3.57 16.68 10.09
CA GLU A 21 4.70 16.84 9.17
C GLU A 21 5.68 15.66 9.20
N GLU A 22 5.70 14.86 10.27
CA GLU A 22 6.69 13.80 10.47
C GLU A 22 6.67 12.79 9.32
N LEU A 23 5.48 12.30 8.96
CA LEU A 23 5.33 11.42 7.79
C LEU A 23 4.93 12.20 6.52
N SER A 24 4.10 13.24 6.63
CA SER A 24 3.55 13.90 5.43
C SER A 24 4.60 14.64 4.60
N LYS A 25 5.64 15.20 5.23
CA LYS A 25 6.73 15.88 4.53
C LYS A 25 7.45 14.94 3.55
N ALA A 26 7.55 13.66 3.90
CA ALA A 26 8.18 12.67 3.04
C ALA A 26 7.45 12.51 1.69
N PHE A 27 6.15 12.75 1.62
CA PHE A 27 5.33 12.59 0.41
C PHE A 27 5.18 13.89 -0.41
N GLN A 28 5.63 15.05 0.11
CA GLN A 28 5.55 16.33 -0.60
C GLN A 28 6.34 16.31 -1.90
N ASP A 29 7.60 15.84 -1.83
CA ASP A 29 8.50 15.69 -2.98
C ASP A 29 8.70 14.21 -3.36
N GLY A 30 7.68 13.39 -3.06
CA GLY A 30 7.66 11.97 -3.34
C GLY A 30 7.42 11.61 -4.81
N GLY A 31 7.69 10.34 -5.15
CA GLY A 31 7.36 9.73 -6.43
C GLY A 31 5.91 9.23 -6.48
N TYR A 32 5.26 9.35 -7.64
CA TYR A 32 3.86 8.98 -7.84
C TYR A 32 3.73 8.22 -9.16
N ASP A 33 3.57 6.91 -9.07
CA ASP A 33 3.38 6.05 -10.23
C ASP A 33 1.90 5.81 -10.46
N LEU A 34 1.50 5.83 -11.74
CA LEU A 34 0.12 5.60 -12.13
C LEU A 34 0.01 4.31 -12.93
N ARG A 35 -0.94 3.46 -12.53
CA ARG A 35 -1.26 2.22 -13.23
C ARG A 35 -2.73 2.21 -13.62
N LEU A 36 -2.99 2.14 -14.91
CA LEU A 36 -4.32 1.89 -15.46
C LEU A 36 -4.50 0.38 -15.59
N ASN A 37 -5.57 -0.14 -15.00
CA ASN A 37 -5.92 -1.55 -15.08
C ASN A 37 -7.22 -1.72 -15.85
N CYS A 38 -7.22 -2.65 -16.81
CA CYS A 38 -8.41 -3.16 -17.48
C CYS A 38 -8.54 -4.64 -17.16
N TYR A 39 -9.72 -5.02 -16.66
CA TYR A 39 -10.10 -6.39 -16.32
C TYR A 39 -11.28 -6.79 -17.22
N PRO A 40 -11.02 -7.46 -18.35
CA PRO A 40 -12.08 -7.93 -19.23
C PRO A 40 -13.00 -8.94 -18.55
N PRO A 41 -14.25 -9.10 -19.03
CA PRO A 41 -15.13 -10.19 -18.60
C PRO A 41 -14.47 -11.56 -18.80
N CYS A 42 -14.65 -12.47 -17.85
CA CYS A 42 -14.12 -13.83 -17.93
C CYS A 42 -15.19 -14.86 -17.52
N PRO A 43 -15.74 -15.68 -18.45
CA PRO A 43 -16.79 -16.64 -18.14
C PRO A 43 -16.44 -17.63 -17.02
N GLU A 44 -15.15 -17.90 -16.84
CA GLU A 44 -14.61 -18.75 -15.76
C GLU A 44 -14.01 -17.94 -14.62
N SER A 45 -14.66 -16.83 -14.22
CA SER A 45 -14.14 -15.86 -13.24
C SER A 45 -13.71 -16.47 -11.90
N GLU A 46 -14.32 -17.58 -11.48
CA GLU A 46 -13.97 -18.29 -10.25
C GLU A 46 -12.65 -19.08 -10.34
N ARG A 47 -12.10 -19.26 -11.55
CA ARG A 47 -10.87 -20.04 -11.80
C ARG A 47 -9.63 -19.16 -11.98
N VAL A 48 -9.80 -17.84 -12.06
CA VAL A 48 -8.72 -16.90 -12.37
C VAL A 48 -8.77 -15.66 -11.47
N LEU A 49 -7.64 -14.98 -11.34
CA LEU A 49 -7.55 -13.67 -10.70
C LEU A 49 -7.14 -12.63 -11.75
N GLY A 50 -7.65 -11.41 -11.61
CA GLY A 50 -7.17 -10.27 -12.38
C GLY A 50 -5.78 -9.82 -11.91
N ILE A 51 -5.59 -9.75 -10.59
CA ILE A 51 -4.28 -9.57 -9.95
C ILE A 51 -4.16 -10.54 -8.79
N ALA A 52 -3.05 -11.28 -8.75
CA ALA A 52 -2.72 -12.20 -7.68
C ALA A 52 -2.53 -11.50 -6.32
N SER A 53 -2.60 -12.27 -5.23
CA SER A 53 -2.48 -11.73 -3.87
C SER A 53 -1.14 -11.04 -3.66
N HIS A 54 -1.17 -9.79 -3.20
CA HIS A 54 0.01 -9.01 -2.93
C HIS A 54 -0.24 -7.94 -1.85
N VAL A 55 0.85 -7.35 -1.38
CA VAL A 55 0.86 -6.14 -0.56
C VAL A 55 1.54 -5.07 -1.39
N ASP A 56 1.04 -3.83 -1.34
CA ASP A 56 1.68 -2.73 -2.02
C ASP A 56 3.02 -2.38 -1.38
N ILE A 57 4.04 -2.17 -2.23
CA ILE A 57 5.36 -1.72 -1.80
C ILE A 57 5.43 -0.21 -1.60
N SER A 58 4.40 0.53 -2.03
CA SER A 58 4.26 1.98 -1.85
C SER A 58 4.09 2.35 -0.37
N GLY A 59 3.99 3.64 -0.08
CA GLY A 59 3.54 4.11 1.23
C GLY A 59 2.02 4.14 1.32
N ILE A 60 1.38 4.75 0.32
CA ILE A 60 -0.07 4.90 0.23
C ILE A 60 -0.46 4.61 -1.22
N THR A 61 -1.54 3.87 -1.41
CA THR A 61 -2.14 3.67 -2.74
C THR A 61 -3.52 4.30 -2.77
N LEU A 62 -3.76 5.13 -3.78
CA LEU A 62 -5.07 5.73 -4.06
C LEU A 62 -5.67 5.03 -5.28
N LEU A 63 -6.77 4.31 -5.08
CA LEU A 63 -7.46 3.56 -6.12
C LEU A 63 -8.78 4.24 -6.47
N LEU A 64 -8.92 4.60 -7.74
CA LEU A 64 -10.17 5.03 -8.35
C LEU A 64 -10.74 3.87 -9.18
N ASP A 65 -11.97 3.47 -8.87
CA ASP A 65 -12.77 2.59 -9.73
C ASP A 65 -13.50 3.42 -10.78
N CYS A 66 -13.31 3.11 -12.06
CA CYS A 66 -13.90 3.84 -13.18
C CYS A 66 -15.26 3.23 -13.59
N GLY A 67 -16.10 2.93 -12.60
CA GLY A 67 -17.38 2.24 -12.79
C GLY A 67 -17.90 1.62 -11.50
N ASP A 68 -18.91 0.77 -11.61
CA ASP A 68 -19.59 0.13 -10.47
C ASP A 68 -19.28 -1.38 -10.34
N THR A 69 -18.51 -1.95 -11.27
CA THR A 69 -18.11 -3.37 -11.22
C THR A 69 -17.14 -3.60 -10.06
N PRO A 70 -17.52 -4.38 -9.01
CA PRO A 70 -16.60 -4.70 -7.92
C PRO A 70 -15.47 -5.61 -8.41
N GLY A 71 -14.34 -5.58 -7.72
CA GLY A 71 -13.21 -6.45 -8.05
C GLY A 71 -12.07 -6.43 -7.03
N LEU A 72 -11.89 -5.32 -6.31
CA LEU A 72 -10.95 -5.28 -5.19
C LEU A 72 -11.46 -6.13 -4.02
N GLN A 73 -10.62 -7.03 -3.51
CA GLN A 73 -10.83 -7.69 -2.23
C GLN A 73 -9.60 -7.52 -1.34
N VAL A 74 -9.84 -7.30 -0.05
CA VAL A 74 -8.78 -7.18 0.98
C VAL A 74 -8.90 -8.33 1.97
N LEU A 75 -7.76 -8.85 2.43
CA LEU A 75 -7.74 -9.91 3.44
C LEU A 75 -7.88 -9.28 4.83
N LYS A 76 -9.00 -9.54 5.49
CA LYS A 76 -9.31 -9.07 6.85
C LYS A 76 -9.68 -10.25 7.73
N ASP A 77 -8.98 -10.40 8.85
CA ASP A 77 -9.25 -11.45 9.86
C ASP A 77 -9.31 -12.87 9.24
N GLY A 78 -8.41 -13.14 8.28
CA GLY A 78 -8.32 -14.43 7.57
C GLY A 78 -9.37 -14.64 6.48
N ARG A 79 -10.15 -13.62 6.13
CA ARG A 79 -11.21 -13.71 5.10
C ARG A 79 -11.07 -12.61 4.06
N TRP A 80 -11.32 -12.96 2.80
CA TRP A 80 -11.40 -11.97 1.73
C TRP A 80 -12.69 -11.17 1.83
N VAL A 81 -12.57 -9.84 1.85
CA VAL A 81 -13.68 -8.90 1.94
C VAL A 81 -13.69 -8.02 0.71
N SER A 82 -14.80 -8.03 -0.03
CA SER A 82 -14.98 -7.19 -1.20
C SER A 82 -15.12 -5.72 -0.81
N VAL A 83 -14.37 -4.86 -1.50
CA VAL A 83 -14.51 -3.41 -1.40
C VAL A 83 -15.49 -2.96 -2.49
N LYS A 84 -16.62 -2.40 -2.07
CA LYS A 84 -17.63 -1.89 -3.00
C LYS A 84 -17.15 -0.57 -3.60
N PRO A 85 -17.12 -0.42 -4.94
CA PRO A 85 -16.91 0.89 -5.56
C PRO A 85 -17.99 1.89 -5.12
N ILE A 86 -17.57 3.09 -4.74
CA ILE A 86 -18.46 4.20 -4.36
C ILE A 86 -18.15 5.34 -5.32
N ALA A 87 -19.21 5.92 -5.91
CA ALA A 87 -19.07 7.09 -6.78
C ALA A 87 -18.36 8.23 -6.05
N ASP A 88 -17.45 8.91 -6.75
CA ASP A 88 -16.65 10.03 -6.26
C ASP A 88 -15.75 9.72 -5.04
N ALA A 89 -15.51 8.44 -4.76
CA ALA A 89 -14.65 8.00 -3.67
C ALA A 89 -13.35 7.36 -4.19
N LEU A 90 -12.30 7.48 -3.38
CA LEU A 90 -11.06 6.72 -3.55
C LEU A 90 -11.00 5.64 -2.47
N ALA A 91 -10.70 4.41 -2.88
CA ALA A 91 -10.21 3.41 -1.93
C ALA A 91 -8.75 3.74 -1.62
N VAL A 92 -8.41 3.78 -0.32
CA VAL A 92 -7.06 4.09 0.14
C VAL A 92 -6.49 2.85 0.81
N ASP A 93 -5.35 2.38 0.32
CA ASP A 93 -4.61 1.27 0.94
C ASP A 93 -3.29 1.76 1.54
N ILE A 94 -2.89 1.11 2.63
CA ILE A 94 -1.63 1.38 3.32
C ILE A 94 -0.59 0.36 2.85
N GLY A 95 0.51 0.85 2.29
CA GLY A 95 1.57 0.01 1.79
C GLY A 95 2.68 -0.27 2.81
N THR A 96 3.64 -1.05 2.36
CA THR A 96 4.78 -1.57 3.14
C THR A 96 5.61 -0.44 3.76
N ILE A 97 5.78 0.69 3.08
CA ILE A 97 6.61 1.81 3.59
C ILE A 97 5.99 2.44 4.84
N ILE A 98 4.67 2.71 4.86
CA ILE A 98 4.01 3.26 6.05
C ILE A 98 3.99 2.23 7.20
N LYS A 99 3.85 0.94 6.89
CA LYS A 99 4.02 -0.12 7.90
C LYS A 99 5.41 -0.05 8.55
N ILE A 100 6.47 0.13 7.76
CA ILE A 100 7.84 0.30 8.29
C ILE A 100 7.95 1.59 9.12
N MET A 101 7.53 2.73 8.56
CA MET A 101 7.63 4.05 9.21
C MET A 101 6.84 4.14 10.51
N SER A 102 5.72 3.43 10.61
CA SER A 102 4.92 3.34 11.84
C SER A 102 5.41 2.27 12.83
N ASN A 103 6.57 1.67 12.60
CA ASN A 103 7.11 0.56 13.39
C ASN A 103 6.12 -0.61 13.53
N GLY A 104 5.34 -0.90 12.48
CA GLY A 104 4.38 -2.00 12.43
C GLY A 104 3.02 -1.71 13.05
N ILE A 105 2.77 -0.48 13.55
CA ILE A 105 1.46 -0.09 14.11
C ILE A 105 0.38 -0.12 13.01
N TYR A 106 0.66 0.48 11.85
CA TYR A 106 -0.20 0.30 10.68
C TYR A 106 0.14 -1.00 9.97
N LYS A 107 -0.90 -1.69 9.51
CA LYS A 107 -0.78 -2.91 8.72
C LYS A 107 -0.89 -2.58 7.25
N ALA A 108 -0.08 -3.26 6.46
CA ALA A 108 -0.22 -3.30 5.00
C ALA A 108 -0.96 -4.60 4.65
N PRO A 109 -2.25 -4.53 4.24
CA PRO A 109 -3.07 -5.71 4.04
C PRO A 109 -2.73 -6.42 2.72
N LEU A 110 -2.96 -7.74 2.68
CA LEU A 110 -3.01 -8.45 1.41
C LEU A 110 -4.27 -8.06 0.66
N HIS A 111 -4.16 -7.86 -0.64
CA HIS A 111 -5.30 -7.60 -1.50
C HIS A 111 -5.16 -8.32 -2.86
N ILE A 112 -6.30 -8.57 -3.50
CA ILE A 112 -6.43 -9.18 -4.82
C ILE A 112 -7.38 -8.34 -5.69
N ALA A 113 -7.26 -8.51 -7.00
CA ALA A 113 -8.31 -8.12 -7.93
C ALA A 113 -8.94 -9.38 -8.54
N VAL A 114 -10.23 -9.59 -8.30
CA VAL A 114 -11.03 -10.62 -8.99
C VAL A 114 -11.63 -10.03 -10.27
N VAL A 115 -11.97 -10.91 -11.22
CA VAL A 115 -12.64 -10.54 -12.47
C VAL A 115 -14.12 -10.89 -12.40
N HIS A 116 -14.95 -10.23 -13.21
CA HIS A 116 -16.38 -10.52 -13.29
C HIS A 116 -16.68 -11.39 -14.53
N SER A 117 -17.73 -12.22 -14.46
CA SER A 117 -18.04 -13.15 -15.56
C SER A 117 -18.53 -12.47 -16.84
N SER A 118 -19.22 -11.34 -16.69
CA SER A 118 -19.90 -10.65 -17.79
C SER A 118 -19.63 -9.14 -17.89
N LYS A 119 -18.84 -8.57 -16.98
CA LYS A 119 -18.62 -7.11 -16.91
C LYS A 119 -17.14 -6.80 -16.91
N GLU A 120 -16.78 -5.73 -17.62
CA GLU A 120 -15.45 -5.14 -17.51
C GLU A 120 -15.33 -4.39 -16.18
N ARG A 121 -14.12 -4.37 -15.62
CA ARG A 121 -13.74 -3.42 -14.58
C ARG A 121 -12.53 -2.62 -15.06
N LEU A 122 -12.62 -1.30 -14.90
CA LEU A 122 -11.51 -0.38 -15.14
C LEU A 122 -11.15 0.30 -13.81
N SER A 123 -9.86 0.45 -13.53
CA SER A 123 -9.42 1.17 -12.33
C SER A 123 -8.10 1.89 -12.56
N VAL A 124 -7.90 3.00 -11.86
CA VAL A 124 -6.64 3.76 -11.86
C VAL A 124 -6.06 3.71 -10.45
N ALA A 125 -4.89 3.09 -10.29
CA ALA A 125 -4.14 3.07 -9.05
C ALA A 125 -3.00 4.09 -9.11
N THR A 126 -2.91 4.96 -8.09
CA THR A 126 -1.77 5.85 -7.89
C THR A 126 -0.97 5.36 -6.69
N PHE A 127 0.24 4.86 -6.95
CA PHE A 127 1.18 4.41 -5.92
C PHE A 127 2.03 5.58 -5.47
N CYS A 128 1.96 5.92 -4.19
CA CYS A 128 2.62 7.08 -3.64
C CYS A 128 3.82 6.64 -2.80
N TYR A 129 5.00 7.12 -3.17
CA TYR A 129 6.27 6.84 -2.50
C TYR A 129 6.79 8.10 -1.83
N PRO A 130 7.50 8.01 -0.69
CA PRO A 130 8.22 9.15 -0.15
C PRO A 130 9.36 9.59 -1.09
N SER A 131 9.89 10.79 -0.86
CA SER A 131 11.05 11.32 -1.58
C SER A 131 12.25 10.38 -1.44
N THR A 132 13.06 10.25 -2.49
CA THR A 132 14.28 9.42 -2.50
C THR A 132 15.31 9.85 -1.45
N ASN A 133 15.25 11.11 -0.99
CA ASN A 133 16.11 11.65 0.07
C ASN A 133 15.66 11.22 1.49
N VAL A 134 14.50 10.61 1.64
CA VAL A 134 13.97 10.14 2.92
C VAL A 134 14.35 8.68 3.11
N HIS A 135 14.90 8.37 4.28
CA HIS A 135 15.16 6.99 4.66
C HIS A 135 13.85 6.31 5.09
N ILE A 136 13.62 5.11 4.59
CA ILE A 136 12.49 4.26 4.96
C ILE A 136 12.90 3.46 6.19
N GLY A 137 12.42 3.88 7.36
CA GLY A 137 12.66 3.22 8.63
C GLY A 137 11.64 3.68 9.68
N PRO A 138 11.53 3.00 10.84
CA PRO A 138 10.62 3.42 11.90
C PRO A 138 10.88 4.85 12.36
N ALA A 139 9.82 5.65 12.51
CA ALA A 139 9.93 7.00 13.06
C ALA A 139 10.56 6.95 14.46
N LYS A 140 11.55 7.81 14.70
CA LYS A 140 12.41 7.73 15.90
C LYS A 140 11.60 7.89 17.18
N GLU A 141 10.58 8.74 17.14
CA GLU A 141 9.64 9.04 18.21
C GLU A 141 8.79 7.83 18.63
N LEU A 142 8.65 6.83 17.76
CA LEU A 142 7.94 5.57 18.05
C LEU A 142 8.84 4.51 18.67
N ILE A 143 10.17 4.72 18.67
CA ILE A 143 11.15 3.81 19.28
C ILE A 143 11.40 4.25 20.73
N LYS A 144 11.08 3.39 21.69
CA LYS A 144 11.14 3.68 23.13
C LYS A 144 11.62 2.45 23.92
N PRO A 145 12.04 2.60 25.19
CA PRO A 145 12.22 1.46 26.07
C PRO A 145 10.94 0.60 26.11
N GLY A 146 11.04 -0.68 25.74
CA GLY A 146 9.89 -1.60 25.61
C GLY A 146 9.26 -1.67 24.22
N THR A 147 9.59 -0.75 23.31
CA THR A 147 9.16 -0.74 21.90
C THR A 147 10.38 -0.54 20.99
N PRO A 148 11.19 -1.59 20.76
CA PRO A 148 12.36 -1.49 19.89
C PRO A 148 11.95 -1.28 18.43
N ALA A 149 12.91 -0.85 17.61
CA ALA A 149 12.73 -0.85 16.17
C ALA A 149 12.52 -2.29 15.67
N LEU A 150 11.44 -2.52 14.93
CA LEU A 150 11.12 -3.82 14.35
C LEU A 150 11.68 -3.98 12.93
N TYR A 151 12.02 -2.88 12.27
CA TYR A 151 12.45 -2.85 10.88
C TYR A 151 13.74 -2.05 10.73
N MET A 152 14.59 -2.49 9.79
CA MET A 152 15.79 -1.75 9.41
C MET A 152 15.45 -0.45 8.67
N THR A 153 16.42 0.46 8.64
CA THR A 153 16.31 1.72 7.90
C THR A 153 17.05 1.61 6.57
N LEU A 154 16.40 1.98 5.46
CA LEU A 154 16.91 1.83 4.10
C LEU A 154 16.79 3.13 3.32
N THR A 155 17.65 3.31 2.31
CA THR A 155 17.37 4.30 1.26
C THR A 155 16.24 3.79 0.35
N MET A 156 15.62 4.68 -0.45
CA MET A 156 14.62 4.25 -1.43
C MET A 156 15.22 3.24 -2.42
N ASP A 157 16.44 3.48 -2.89
CA ASP A 157 17.12 2.63 -3.86
C ASP A 157 17.39 1.23 -3.28
N ASP A 158 17.90 1.15 -2.05
CA ASP A 158 18.13 -0.13 -1.37
C ASP A 158 16.81 -0.90 -1.15
N TYR A 159 15.75 -0.19 -0.79
CA TYR A 159 14.43 -0.79 -0.57
C TYR A 159 13.86 -1.39 -1.87
N ILE A 160 13.92 -0.65 -2.97
CA ILE A 160 13.46 -1.10 -4.28
C ILE A 160 14.33 -2.24 -4.80
N GLN A 161 15.65 -2.13 -4.70
CA GLN A 161 16.58 -3.20 -5.11
C GLN A 161 16.28 -4.51 -4.36
N ARG A 162 16.12 -4.43 -3.03
CA ARG A 162 15.74 -5.59 -2.21
C ARG A 162 14.40 -6.20 -2.63
N PHE A 163 13.43 -5.38 -3.01
CA PHE A 163 12.14 -5.88 -3.49
C PHE A 163 12.29 -6.64 -4.82
N PHE A 164 13.10 -6.16 -5.75
CA PHE A 164 13.35 -6.85 -7.02
C PHE A 164 14.20 -8.11 -6.86
N ASP A 165 15.12 -8.14 -5.90
CA ASP A 165 15.94 -9.32 -5.58
C ASP A 165 15.18 -10.36 -4.76
N TRP A 166 14.04 -9.98 -4.18
CA TRP A 166 13.26 -10.85 -3.32
C TRP A 166 12.59 -12.00 -4.09
N LYS A 167 12.90 -13.23 -3.66
CA LYS A 167 12.27 -14.44 -4.18
C LYS A 167 10.95 -14.69 -3.46
N ARG A 168 9.84 -14.64 -4.22
CA ARG A 168 8.46 -14.78 -3.73
C ARG A 168 8.17 -16.04 -2.91
N ASP A 169 8.94 -17.11 -3.09
CA ASP A 169 8.71 -18.41 -2.44
C ASP A 169 9.48 -18.62 -1.12
N ALA A 170 10.24 -17.62 -0.66
CA ALA A 170 11.06 -17.74 0.55
C ALA A 170 10.28 -17.38 1.82
N ILE A 171 10.09 -16.08 2.05
CA ILE A 171 9.38 -15.47 3.18
C ILE A 171 8.71 -14.18 2.70
N PRO A 172 7.67 -13.64 3.36
CA PRO A 172 7.07 -12.37 2.97
C PRO A 172 8.12 -11.25 2.90
N PHE A 173 8.05 -10.39 1.88
CA PHE A 173 9.03 -9.31 1.67
C PHE A 173 9.28 -8.48 2.94
N ILE A 174 8.21 -8.06 3.62
CA ILE A 174 8.31 -7.29 4.86
C ILE A 174 9.11 -8.00 5.98
N ASP A 175 9.11 -9.33 6.01
CA ASP A 175 9.85 -10.10 7.01
C ASP A 175 11.35 -10.14 6.73
N THR A 176 11.76 -9.94 5.47
CA THR A 176 13.18 -9.75 5.08
C THR A 176 13.77 -8.43 5.60
N LEU A 177 12.91 -7.51 6.04
CA LEU A 177 13.27 -6.15 6.47
C LEU A 177 13.27 -6.00 8.00
N LYS A 178 12.98 -7.07 8.74
CA LYS A 178 12.99 -7.07 10.20
C LYS A 178 14.43 -7.05 10.76
N ILE A 179 14.58 -6.54 11.99
CA ILE A 179 15.82 -6.59 12.79
C ILE A 179 15.84 -7.86 13.64
#